data_AF-A0A157SUJ7-F1
#
_entry.id   AF-A0A157SUJ7-F1
#
_cell.length_a   1.000
_cell.length_b   1.000
_cell.length_c   1.000
_cell.angle_alpha   90.00
_cell.angle_beta   90.00
_cell.angle_gamma   90.00
#
_symmetry.space_group_name_H-M   'P 1'
#
loop_
_entity.id
_entity.type
_entity.pdbx_description
1 polymer ?
#
loop_
_entity_poly.entity_id
_entity_poly.type
_entity_poly.pdbx_seq_one_letter_code
_entity_poly.pdbx_strand_id
1 'polypeptide(L)'
;MRHHRSIPLLTLNRRPVSYAVHSTFSYVDQIERSPAGENPRTPAAVSVNQRRVTVGTFLTLLPDAQDDGSILLSIGYDNTVAQPLRALAFGDGERPLQVQQLTLDGSGSVQQVRLRPGQAVVLSGFDRSTDSVERERVAPDAPLLAGGRDQASHERLLTVIVISAQLEEADG
;
A
#
# COMPACT_ATOMS: atom_id res chain seq x y z
N MET A 1 -10.30 15.24 3.07
CA MET A 1 -9.41 16.16 2.30
C MET A 1 -9.19 15.56 0.92
N ARG A 2 -9.30 16.34 -0.15
CA ARG A 2 -9.03 15.87 -1.52
C ARG A 2 -7.57 16.12 -1.85
N HIS A 3 -6.77 15.07 -1.98
CA HIS A 3 -5.39 15.19 -2.39
C HIS A 3 -5.32 15.28 -3.93
N HIS A 4 -4.70 16.34 -4.43
CA HIS A 4 -4.42 16.52 -5.86
C HIS A 4 -2.91 16.52 -6.06
N ARG A 5 -2.43 15.67 -6.98
CA ARG A 5 -1.01 15.60 -7.36
C ARG A 5 -0.91 15.59 -8.87
N SER A 6 -0.10 16.50 -9.42
CA SER A 6 0.28 16.51 -10.83
C SER A 6 1.71 16.00 -10.95
N ILE A 7 1.97 15.11 -11.90
CA ILE A 7 3.27 14.50 -12.13
C ILE A 7 3.65 14.75 -13.59
N PRO A 8 4.45 15.79 -13.88
CA PRO A 8 4.98 15.97 -15.23
C PRO A 8 6.04 14.90 -15.50
N LEU A 9 5.92 14.21 -16.62
CA LEU A 9 6.87 13.19 -17.06
C LEU A 9 7.25 13.47 -18.51
N LEU A 10 8.54 13.34 -18.81
CA LEU A 10 9.10 13.41 -20.16
C LEU A 10 9.74 12.05 -20.46
N THR A 11 9.45 11.51 -21.64
CA THR A 11 10.06 10.26 -22.11
C THR A 11 10.09 10.25 -23.63
N LEU A 12 10.88 9.34 -24.18
CA LEU A 12 10.95 9.10 -25.62
C LEU A 12 9.82 8.18 -26.07
N ASN A 13 9.53 8.21 -27.37
CA ASN A 13 8.61 7.26 -27.97
C ASN A 13 9.06 5.81 -27.70
N ARG A 14 8.12 4.93 -27.36
CA ARG A 14 8.35 3.52 -27.02
C ARG A 14 9.33 3.29 -25.87
N ARG A 15 9.58 4.33 -25.06
CA ARG A 15 10.42 4.24 -23.87
C ARG A 15 9.56 4.33 -22.62
N PRO A 16 9.55 3.28 -21.76
CA PRO A 16 8.80 3.34 -20.52
C PRO A 16 9.47 4.34 -19.55
N VAL A 17 8.63 5.07 -18.82
CA VAL A 17 9.03 5.93 -17.70
C VAL A 17 8.23 5.52 -16.47
N SER A 18 8.89 5.52 -15.31
CA SER A 18 8.22 5.19 -14.04
C SER A 18 8.43 6.31 -13.03
N TYR A 19 7.38 6.58 -12.26
CA TYR A 19 7.37 7.51 -11.15
C TYR A 19 6.87 6.78 -9.90
N ALA A 20 7.66 6.84 -8.83
CA ALA A 20 7.35 6.16 -7.58
C ALA A 20 7.42 7.14 -6.41
N VAL A 21 6.40 7.09 -5.55
CA VAL A 21 6.40 7.76 -4.25
C VAL A 21 6.19 6.70 -3.20
N HIS A 22 7.25 6.39 -2.46
CA HIS A 22 7.25 5.27 -1.53
C HIS A 22 7.86 5.64 -0.19
N SER A 23 7.43 4.94 0.85
CA SER A 23 7.98 4.95 2.19
C SER A 23 8.43 3.55 2.54
N THR A 24 9.60 3.43 3.17
CA THR A 24 10.17 2.17 3.61
C THR A 24 10.32 2.21 5.12
N PHE A 25 9.82 1.19 5.81
CA PHE A 25 9.96 1.07 7.25
C PHE A 25 10.35 -0.36 7.64
N SER A 26 10.95 -0.49 8.82
CA SER A 26 11.34 -1.78 9.40
C SER A 26 10.35 -2.17 10.49
N TYR A 27 10.05 -3.46 10.61
CA TYR A 27 9.26 -4.01 11.70
C TYR A 27 9.90 -5.29 12.26
N VAL A 28 9.52 -5.68 13.46
CA VAL A 28 9.99 -6.93 14.09
C VAL A 28 9.11 -8.08 13.61
N ASP A 29 9.69 -8.99 12.84
CA ASP A 29 8.99 -10.10 12.19
C ASP A 29 8.96 -11.34 13.10
N GLN A 30 10.04 -11.58 13.85
CA GLN A 30 10.16 -12.75 14.72
C GLN A 30 11.05 -12.47 15.94
N ILE A 31 10.65 -13.02 17.08
CA ILE A 31 11.47 -13.04 18.30
C ILE A 31 11.71 -14.51 18.64
N GLU A 32 12.96 -14.96 18.57
CA GLU A 32 13.35 -16.31 18.99
C GLU A 32 13.96 -16.23 20.39
N ARG A 33 13.43 -17.03 21.32
CA ARG A 33 14.07 -17.29 22.62
C ARG A 33 14.68 -18.67 22.59
N SER A 34 15.99 -18.75 22.77
CA SER A 34 16.63 -20.02 23.10
C SER A 34 16.46 -20.29 24.59
N PRO A 35 16.05 -21.51 25.00
CA PRO A 35 15.96 -21.85 26.41
C PRO A 35 17.32 -21.67 27.09
N ALA A 36 17.31 -21.25 28.36
CA ALA A 36 18.51 -21.32 29.18
C ALA A 36 18.96 -22.79 29.25
N GLY A 37 20.25 -23.06 29.00
CA GLY A 37 20.78 -24.41 29.10
C GLY A 37 20.64 -24.97 30.52
N GLU A 38 20.75 -26.29 30.70
CA GLU A 38 20.67 -26.96 32.02
C GLU A 38 21.66 -26.40 33.06
N ASN A 39 22.70 -25.69 32.61
CA ASN A 39 23.60 -24.93 33.47
C ASN A 39 23.00 -23.56 33.86
N PRO A 40 22.84 -23.25 35.17
CA PRO A 40 22.27 -21.98 35.65
C PRO A 40 23.13 -20.73 35.33
N ARG A 41 24.28 -20.90 34.66
CA ARG A 41 25.15 -19.84 34.17
C ARG A 41 24.96 -19.49 32.69
N THR A 42 24.15 -20.24 31.93
CA THR A 42 23.88 -19.94 30.53
C THR A 42 22.63 -19.06 30.43
N PRO A 43 22.74 -17.75 30.19
CA PRO A 43 21.58 -16.89 30.05
C PRO A 43 20.76 -17.29 28.83
N ALA A 44 19.43 -17.19 28.93
CA ALA A 44 18.54 -17.33 27.78
C ALA A 44 18.89 -16.27 26.72
N ALA A 45 19.13 -16.69 25.49
CA ALA A 45 19.40 -15.79 24.38
C ALA A 45 18.08 -15.34 23.74
N VAL A 46 17.95 -14.04 23.46
CA VAL A 46 16.83 -13.46 22.70
C VAL A 46 17.39 -12.97 21.37
N SER A 47 16.89 -13.52 20.26
CA SER A 47 17.17 -13.04 18.92
C SER A 47 15.94 -12.29 18.38
N VAL A 48 16.18 -11.17 17.69
CA VAL A 48 15.13 -10.32 17.10
C VAL A 48 15.40 -10.19 15.60
N ASN A 49 14.53 -10.78 14.79
CA ASN A 49 14.59 -10.68 13.34
C ASN A 49 13.71 -9.50 12.88
N GLN A 50 14.33 -8.55 12.17
CA GLN A 50 13.65 -7.39 11.61
C GLN A 50 13.54 -7.50 10.10
N ARG A 51 12.39 -7.12 9.54
CA ARG A 51 12.14 -7.08 8.10
C ARG A 51 11.80 -5.67 7.64
N ARG A 52 12.23 -5.33 6.43
CA ARG A 52 11.91 -4.06 5.76
C ARG A 52 10.79 -4.28 4.75
N VAL A 53 9.86 -3.32 4.71
CA VAL A 53 8.78 -3.26 3.71
C VAL A 53 8.72 -1.87 3.12
N THR A 54 8.48 -1.81 1.80
CA THR A 54 8.26 -0.59 1.04
C THR A 54 6.81 -0.55 0.56
N VAL A 55 6.12 0.53 0.89
CA VAL A 55 4.75 0.82 0.48
C VAL A 55 4.71 2.16 -0.23
N GLY A 56 3.75 2.37 -1.12
CA GLY A 56 3.67 3.60 -1.88
C GLY A 56 2.86 3.47 -3.15
N THR A 57 2.92 4.54 -3.94
CA THR A 57 2.31 4.61 -5.27
C THR A 57 3.38 4.48 -6.34
N PHE A 58 3.17 3.58 -7.29
CA PHE A 58 3.99 3.37 -8.48
C PHE A 58 3.14 3.64 -9.72
N LEU A 59 3.66 4.46 -10.62
CA LEU A 59 3.06 4.76 -11.91
C LEU A 59 4.09 4.46 -13.00
N THR A 60 3.74 3.60 -13.95
CA THR A 60 4.56 3.29 -15.13
C THR A 60 3.79 3.68 -16.37
N LEU A 61 4.41 4.48 -17.23
CA LEU A 61 3.84 4.94 -18.49
C LEU A 61 4.71 4.42 -19.63
N LEU A 62 4.08 3.88 -20.67
CA LEU A 62 4.73 3.51 -21.91
C LEU A 62 3.96 4.16 -23.08
N PRO A 63 4.49 5.24 -23.67
CA PRO A 63 3.89 5.85 -24.84
C PRO A 63 4.34 5.14 -26.13
N ASP A 64 3.41 5.06 -27.08
CA ASP A 64 3.66 4.72 -28.48
C ASP A 64 2.96 5.76 -29.36
N ALA A 65 3.76 6.65 -29.94
CA ALA A 65 3.32 7.63 -30.90
C ALA A 65 3.08 6.94 -32.25
N GLN A 66 1.87 7.11 -32.77
CA GLN A 66 1.40 6.50 -34.00
C GLN A 66 1.61 7.46 -35.20
N ASP A 67 1.66 6.89 -36.40
CA ASP A 67 1.83 7.66 -37.64
C ASP A 67 0.66 8.63 -37.92
N ASP A 68 -0.53 8.38 -37.35
CA ASP A 68 -1.71 9.25 -37.44
C ASP A 68 -1.69 10.43 -36.45
N GLY A 69 -0.57 10.60 -35.71
CA GLY A 69 -0.40 11.61 -34.67
C GLY A 69 -1.11 11.29 -33.36
N SER A 70 -1.82 10.16 -33.24
CA SER A 70 -2.35 9.71 -31.96
C SER A 70 -1.25 9.09 -31.08
N ILE A 71 -1.47 9.09 -29.77
CA ILE A 71 -0.57 8.48 -28.80
C ILE A 71 -1.31 7.33 -28.15
N LEU A 72 -0.83 6.11 -28.35
CA LEU A 72 -1.26 4.97 -27.57
C LEU A 72 -0.46 4.96 -26.26
N LEU A 73 -1.14 5.07 -25.14
CA LEU A 73 -0.50 5.15 -23.83
C LEU A 73 -0.91 3.96 -22.96
N SER A 74 0.07 3.14 -22.62
CA SER A 74 -0.08 2.07 -21.64
C SER A 74 0.32 2.58 -20.25
N ILE A 75 -0.56 2.39 -19.28
CA ILE A 75 -0.44 2.90 -17.92
C ILE A 75 -0.55 1.74 -16.95
N GLY A 76 0.51 1.49 -16.19
CA GLY A 76 0.49 0.67 -14.99
C GLY A 76 0.40 1.58 -13.77
N TYR A 77 -0.58 1.34 -12.91
CA TYR A 77 -0.70 1.99 -11.61
C TYR A 77 -0.73 0.92 -10.53
N ASP A 78 0.06 1.10 -9.47
CA ASP A 78 0.00 0.32 -8.24
C ASP A 78 0.01 1.28 -7.05
N ASN A 79 -0.84 1.03 -6.06
CA ASN A 79 -0.80 1.74 -4.81
C ASN A 79 -0.96 0.76 -3.66
N THR A 80 0.04 0.73 -2.80
CA THR A 80 0.11 -0.12 -1.63
C THR A 80 0.28 0.72 -0.39
N VAL A 81 -0.46 0.40 0.67
CA VAL A 81 -0.41 1.05 1.99
C VAL A 81 -0.22 0.00 3.08
N ALA A 82 0.48 0.40 4.14
CA ALA A 82 0.67 -0.42 5.32
C ALA A 82 -0.43 -0.14 6.34
N GLN A 83 -1.08 -1.19 6.82
CA GLN A 83 -1.99 -1.11 7.97
C GLN A 83 -1.20 -0.97 9.28
N PRO A 84 -1.80 -0.41 10.35
CA PRO A 84 -1.18 -0.35 11.66
C PRO A 84 -0.70 -1.72 12.14
N LEU A 85 0.47 -1.75 12.79
CA LEU A 85 1.04 -2.97 13.35
C LEU A 85 0.12 -3.54 14.43
N ARG A 86 -0.26 -4.80 14.29
CA ARG A 86 -1.09 -5.51 15.28
C ARG A 86 -0.20 -6.40 16.15
N ALA A 87 -0.25 -6.20 17.46
CA ALA A 87 0.46 -7.07 18.40
C ALA A 87 -0.30 -8.39 18.58
N LEU A 88 0.35 -9.50 18.27
CA LEU A 88 -0.12 -10.86 18.55
C LEU A 88 0.64 -11.38 19.77
N ALA A 89 -0.09 -11.69 20.82
CA ALA A 89 0.45 -12.30 22.02
C ALA A 89 0.46 -13.83 21.88
N PHE A 90 1.60 -14.45 22.17
CA PHE A 90 1.79 -15.89 22.23
C PHE A 90 2.23 -16.30 23.65
N GLY A 91 1.56 -17.32 24.20
CA GLY A 91 1.85 -17.91 25.50
C GLY A 91 0.94 -17.43 26.65
N ASP A 92 0.78 -18.32 27.62
CA ASP A 92 -0.22 -18.30 28.68
C ASP A 92 0.44 -18.04 30.05
N GLY A 93 1.28 -17.00 30.14
CA GLY A 93 1.98 -16.60 31.37
C GLY A 93 2.16 -15.08 31.53
N GLU A 94 2.76 -14.66 32.66
CA GLU A 94 2.95 -13.24 33.08
C GLU A 94 3.69 -12.33 32.08
N ARG A 95 4.38 -12.90 31.07
CA ARG A 95 5.11 -12.15 30.04
C ARG A 95 4.94 -12.80 28.66
N PRO A 96 3.77 -12.65 28.01
CA PRO A 96 3.52 -13.23 26.71
C PRO A 96 4.50 -12.66 25.66
N LEU A 97 4.92 -13.51 24.72
CA LEU A 97 5.71 -13.07 23.58
C LEU A 97 4.81 -12.26 22.66
N GLN A 98 5.18 -11.01 22.37
CA GLN A 98 4.42 -10.17 21.45
C GLN A 98 5.16 -10.09 20.10
N VAL A 99 4.51 -10.57 19.04
CA VAL A 99 4.98 -10.40 17.65
C VAL A 99 4.11 -9.35 16.99
N GLN A 100 4.69 -8.51 16.13
CA GLN A 100 3.95 -7.49 15.42
C GLN A 100 3.62 -7.98 14.00
N GLN A 101 2.34 -8.14 13.68
CA GLN A 101 1.90 -8.45 12.33
C GLN A 101 1.74 -7.15 11.53
N LEU A 102 2.36 -7.12 10.36
CA LEU A 102 2.16 -6.10 9.35
C LEU A 102 1.20 -6.61 8.27
N THR A 103 0.13 -5.87 7.99
CA THR A 103 -0.77 -6.16 6.86
C THR A 103 -0.58 -5.10 5.79
N LEU A 104 -0.46 -5.53 4.54
CA LEU A 104 -0.31 -4.66 3.38
C LEU A 104 -1.57 -4.76 2.54
N ASP A 105 -2.14 -3.61 2.23
CA ASP A 105 -3.25 -3.55 1.30
C ASP A 105 -2.84 -2.75 0.08
N GLY A 106 -3.12 -3.29 -1.10
CA GLY A 106 -2.81 -2.60 -2.34
C GLY A 106 -3.86 -2.83 -3.40
N SER A 107 -3.83 -1.97 -4.41
CA SER A 107 -4.63 -2.09 -5.62
C SER A 107 -3.83 -1.57 -6.79
N GLY A 108 -3.93 -2.25 -7.93
CA GLY A 108 -3.30 -1.81 -9.16
C GLY A 108 -4.15 -2.11 -10.38
N SER A 109 -3.82 -1.46 -11.50
CA SER A 109 -4.39 -1.77 -12.80
C SER A 109 -3.42 -1.47 -13.92
N VAL A 110 -3.59 -2.17 -15.04
CA VAL A 110 -2.94 -1.83 -16.30
C VAL A 110 -4.03 -1.46 -17.29
N GLN A 111 -3.94 -0.27 -17.87
CA GLN A 111 -4.88 0.22 -18.87
C GLN A 111 -4.13 0.75 -20.07
N GLN A 112 -4.74 0.64 -21.25
CA GLN A 112 -4.21 1.22 -22.47
C GLN A 112 -5.26 2.13 -23.07
N VAL A 113 -4.88 3.37 -23.35
CA VAL A 113 -5.78 4.38 -23.92
C VAL A 113 -5.16 5.05 -25.12
N ARG A 114 -5.99 5.41 -26.08
CA ARG A 114 -5.59 6.25 -27.20
C ARG A 114 -5.87 7.70 -26.85
N LEU A 115 -4.84 8.53 -26.91
CA LEU A 115 -4.87 9.96 -26.66
C LEU A 115 -4.70 10.71 -27.98
N ARG A 116 -5.40 11.83 -28.13
CA ARG A 116 -5.03 12.85 -29.12
C ARG A 116 -4.05 13.83 -28.46
N PRO A 117 -3.03 14.34 -29.16
CA PRO A 117 -2.11 15.31 -28.60
C PRO A 117 -2.85 16.50 -27.98
N GLY A 118 -2.49 16.85 -26.74
CA GLY A 118 -3.08 17.96 -25.99
C GLY A 118 -4.48 17.71 -25.42
N GLN A 119 -5.13 16.58 -25.73
CA GLN A 119 -6.45 16.24 -25.18
C GLN A 119 -6.32 15.35 -23.94
N ALA A 120 -6.91 15.79 -22.84
CA ALA A 120 -6.95 15.01 -21.62
C ALA A 120 -7.99 13.89 -21.71
N VAL A 121 -7.63 12.71 -21.25
CA VAL A 121 -8.54 11.57 -21.07
C VAL A 121 -8.58 11.18 -19.59
N VAL A 122 -9.78 10.83 -19.13
CA VAL A 122 -9.99 10.31 -17.77
C VAL A 122 -9.86 8.80 -17.83
N LEU A 123 -8.84 8.27 -17.15
CA LEU A 123 -8.72 6.85 -16.86
C LEU A 123 -9.41 6.57 -15.52
N SER A 124 -10.21 5.51 -15.53
CA SER A 124 -11.23 5.21 -14.52
C SER A 124 -10.83 5.40 -13.05
N GLY A 125 -11.85 5.67 -12.24
CA GLY A 125 -11.80 5.86 -10.80
C GLY A 125 -11.62 4.54 -10.03
N PHE A 126 -10.52 4.32 -9.32
CA PHE A 126 -10.42 3.17 -8.39
C PHE A 126 -11.33 3.41 -7.21
N ASP A 127 -12.32 2.55 -6.99
CA ASP A 127 -13.20 2.59 -5.82
C ASP A 127 -12.79 1.50 -4.84
N ARG A 128 -12.25 1.89 -3.69
CA ARG A 128 -11.96 0.98 -2.59
C ARG A 128 -12.91 1.29 -1.43
N SER A 129 -13.82 0.36 -1.12
CA SER A 129 -14.61 0.39 0.11
C SER A 129 -14.06 -0.62 1.11
N THR A 130 -13.66 -0.17 2.30
CA THR A 130 -13.28 -1.03 3.42
C THR A 130 -14.32 -0.90 4.51
N ASP A 131 -14.93 -2.03 4.89
CA ASP A 131 -15.81 -2.14 6.05
C ASP A 131 -15.04 -2.80 7.19
N SER A 132 -14.97 -2.16 8.35
CA SER A 132 -14.45 -2.79 9.56
C SER A 132 -15.46 -2.68 10.70
N VAL A 133 -15.60 -3.78 11.43
CA VAL A 133 -16.45 -3.86 12.62
C VAL A 133 -15.57 -4.33 13.76
N GLU A 134 -15.26 -3.41 14.66
CA GLU A 134 -14.53 -3.69 15.90
C GLU A 134 -15.55 -3.81 17.04
N ARG A 135 -15.45 -4.91 17.79
CA ARG A 135 -16.38 -5.26 18.86
C ARG A 135 -15.58 -5.55 20.12
N GLU A 136 -15.66 -4.65 21.09
CA GLU A 136 -15.04 -4.81 22.41
C GLU A 136 -16.17 -5.01 23.43
N ARG A 137 -16.24 -6.21 24.01
CA ARG A 137 -17.31 -6.64 24.92
C ARG A 137 -16.70 -7.28 26.15
N VAL A 138 -17.37 -7.14 27.31
CA VAL A 138 -16.90 -7.72 28.58
C VAL A 138 -16.90 -9.26 28.55
N ALA A 139 -17.81 -9.85 27.79
CA ALA A 139 -17.82 -11.25 27.40
C ALA A 139 -18.40 -11.36 25.97
N PRO A 140 -18.09 -12.42 25.20
CA PRO A 140 -18.54 -12.56 23.81
C PRO A 140 -20.06 -12.33 23.60
N ASP A 141 -20.86 -12.74 24.58
CA ASP A 141 -22.34 -12.64 24.55
C ASP A 141 -22.90 -11.52 25.46
N ALA A 142 -22.04 -10.70 26.06
CA ALA A 142 -22.49 -9.64 26.96
C ALA A 142 -23.23 -8.51 26.19
N PRO A 143 -24.37 -8.01 26.71
CA PRO A 143 -25.06 -6.87 26.12
C PRO A 143 -24.23 -5.58 26.22
N LEU A 144 -24.39 -4.63 25.29
CA LEU A 144 -23.68 -3.33 25.30
C LEU A 144 -23.84 -2.58 26.63
N LEU A 145 -25.00 -2.73 27.25
CA LEU A 145 -25.35 -2.12 28.53
C LEU A 145 -24.48 -2.64 29.69
N ALA A 146 -23.91 -3.85 29.57
CA ALA A 146 -22.97 -4.41 30.54
C ALA A 146 -21.56 -3.82 30.41
N GLY A 147 -21.33 -2.95 29.41
CA GLY A 147 -20.05 -2.33 29.10
C GLY A 147 -19.47 -2.83 27.77
N GLY A 148 -18.66 -1.98 27.15
CA GLY A 148 -18.01 -2.26 25.86
C GLY A 148 -18.26 -1.17 24.81
N ARG A 149 -17.71 -1.40 23.62
CA ARG A 149 -17.81 -0.50 22.47
C ARG A 149 -17.92 -1.32 21.18
N ASP A 150 -18.92 -0.97 20.39
CA ASP A 150 -19.01 -1.43 18.99
C ASP A 150 -18.66 -0.23 18.10
N GLN A 151 -17.67 -0.41 17.23
CA GLN A 151 -17.29 0.59 16.24
C GLN A 151 -17.36 -0.02 14.85
N ALA A 152 -18.30 0.46 14.04
CA ALA A 152 -18.31 0.23 12.61
C ALA A 152 -17.61 1.41 11.92
N SER A 153 -16.70 1.13 11.01
CA SER A 153 -16.13 2.13 10.12
C SER A 153 -16.25 1.70 8.67
N HIS A 154 -16.64 2.65 7.83
CA HIS A 154 -16.73 2.51 6.38
C HIS A 154 -15.80 3.55 5.76
N GLU A 155 -14.80 3.10 5.01
CA GLU A 155 -13.88 3.97 4.29
C GLU A 155 -14.02 3.74 2.79
N ARG A 156 -14.38 4.78 2.04
CA ARG A 156 -14.45 4.75 0.58
C ARG A 156 -13.40 5.69 -0.02
N LEU A 157 -12.52 5.16 -0.85
CA LEU A 157 -11.47 5.90 -1.54
C LEU A 157 -11.69 5.83 -3.05
N LEU A 158 -11.88 6.99 -3.68
CA LEU A 158 -12.02 7.14 -5.14
C LEU A 158 -10.76 7.79 -5.72
N THR A 159 -9.99 7.05 -6.53
CA THR A 159 -8.79 7.57 -7.21
C THR A 159 -9.07 7.84 -8.68
N VAL A 160 -9.13 9.10 -9.09
CA VAL A 160 -9.32 9.49 -10.50
C VAL A 160 -7.97 9.83 -11.13
N ILE A 161 -7.66 9.22 -12.28
CA ILE A 161 -6.45 9.52 -13.05
C ILE A 161 -6.85 10.31 -14.29
N VAL A 162 -6.27 11.50 -14.46
CA VAL A 162 -6.42 12.32 -15.67
C VAL A 162 -5.07 12.42 -16.33
N ILE A 163 -5.01 12.09 -17.63
CA ILE A 163 -3.76 12.12 -18.39
C ILE A 163 -3.95 12.94 -19.65
N SER A 164 -2.98 13.81 -19.90
CA SER A 164 -2.77 14.47 -21.17
C SER A 164 -1.33 14.21 -21.62
N ALA A 165 -1.12 13.99 -22.90
CA ALA A 165 0.21 13.85 -23.49
C ALA A 165 0.34 14.80 -24.68
N GLN A 166 1.55 15.30 -24.91
CA GLN A 166 1.91 16.11 -26.05
C GLN A 166 3.17 15.51 -26.69
N LEU A 167 3.26 15.62 -28.01
CA LEU A 167 4.49 15.30 -28.73
C LEU A 167 5.34 16.57 -28.74
N GLU A 168 6.57 16.46 -28.29
CA GLU A 168 7.56 17.52 -28.35
C GLU A 168 8.58 17.13 -29.42
N GLU A 169 8.65 17.90 -30.50
CA GLU A 169 9.73 17.76 -31.47
C GLU A 169 10.97 18.41 -30.86
N ALA A 170 12.11 17.73 -30.91
CA ALA A 170 13.36 18.36 -30.54
C ALA A 170 13.66 19.41 -31.62
N ASP A 171 13.50 20.69 -31.29
CA ASP A 171 13.89 21.79 -32.17
C ASP A 171 15.34 21.54 -32.64
N GLY A 172 15.50 21.40 -33.96
CA GLY A 172 16.78 21.21 -34.63
C GLY A 172 17.50 22.52 -34.88
#